data_AF-A0AAJ2LVX3-F1
#
_entry.id   AF-A0AAJ2LVX3-F1
#
_cell.length_a   1.000
_cell.length_b   1.000
_cell.length_c   1.000
_cell.angle_alpha   90.00
_cell.angle_beta   90.00
_cell.angle_gamma   90.00
#
_symmetry.space_group_name_H-M   'P 1'
#
loop_
_entity.id
_entity.type
_entity.pdbx_description
1 polymer ?
#
loop_
_entity_poly.entity_id
_entity_poly.type
_entity_poly.pdbx_seq_one_letter_code
_entity_poly.pdbx_strand_id
1 'polypeptide(L)'
;MDSDLRNSRTPIPVPRTGVPLGITDPVEKARAELKAALAAIEVKANVPRRVSHVVDEKVAQAREFRRREPGLAAAAVVGAAALIGTAVWALVRGYAR
;
A
#
# COMPACT_ATOMS: atom_id res chain seq x y z
N MET A 1 -18.17 -34.74 -39.66
CA MET A 1 -18.76 -33.41 -39.99
C MET A 1 -19.05 -32.69 -38.70
N ASP A 2 -18.17 -31.75 -38.38
CA ASP A 2 -17.93 -31.18 -37.07
C ASP A 2 -18.96 -30.13 -36.65
N SER A 3 -19.70 -30.40 -35.57
CA SER A 3 -20.57 -29.41 -34.92
C SER A 3 -20.15 -29.02 -33.50
N ASP A 4 -19.21 -29.76 -32.88
CA ASP A 4 -18.79 -29.53 -31.49
C ASP A 4 -17.67 -28.49 -31.29
N LEU A 5 -17.08 -27.96 -32.37
CA LEU A 5 -15.96 -27.00 -32.26
C LEU A 5 -16.39 -25.52 -32.10
N ARG A 6 -17.70 -25.22 -32.01
CA ARG A 6 -18.18 -23.82 -31.94
C ARG A 6 -18.27 -23.23 -30.53
N ASN A 7 -18.07 -24.00 -29.46
CA ASN A 7 -18.35 -23.50 -28.10
C ASN A 7 -17.35 -23.91 -27.02
N SER A 8 -16.05 -23.93 -27.31
CA SER A 8 -15.01 -24.00 -26.28
C SER A 8 -14.41 -22.62 -26.02
N ARG A 9 -15.25 -21.67 -25.59
CA ARG A 9 -14.78 -20.44 -24.92
C ARG A 9 -14.47 -20.77 -23.47
N THR A 10 -13.47 -21.64 -23.24
CA THR A 10 -12.92 -21.81 -21.89
C THR A 10 -12.31 -20.47 -21.47
N PRO A 11 -12.83 -19.80 -20.43
CA PRO A 11 -12.25 -18.55 -19.97
C PRO A 11 -10.82 -18.84 -19.51
N ILE A 12 -9.83 -18.34 -20.26
CA ILE A 12 -8.43 -18.43 -19.85
C ILE A 12 -8.33 -17.74 -18.49
N PRO A 13 -7.80 -18.39 -17.44
CA PRO A 13 -7.65 -17.77 -16.13
C PRO A 13 -6.79 -16.50 -16.26
N VAL A 14 -7.42 -15.34 -16.14
CA VAL A 14 -6.72 -14.06 -16.15
C VAL A 14 -6.45 -13.60 -14.71
N PRO A 15 -5.28 -13.01 -14.44
CA PRO A 15 -5.02 -12.34 -13.16
C PRO A 15 -6.12 -11.32 -12.85
N ARG A 16 -6.41 -11.06 -11.57
CA ARG A 16 -7.46 -10.10 -11.18
C ARG A 16 -7.22 -8.66 -11.66
N THR A 17 -5.98 -8.36 -12.04
CA THR A 17 -5.54 -7.08 -12.63
C THR A 17 -5.59 -7.07 -14.16
N GLY A 18 -5.99 -8.17 -14.79
CA GLY A 18 -6.08 -8.34 -16.24
C GLY A 18 -7.52 -8.42 -16.71
N VAL A 19 -7.72 -8.13 -17.99
CA VAL A 19 -9.03 -8.15 -18.66
C VAL A 19 -9.15 -9.44 -19.46
N PRO A 20 -10.25 -10.21 -19.33
CA PRO A 20 -10.47 -11.43 -20.12
C PRO A 20 -10.47 -11.15 -21.63
N LEU A 21 -9.69 -11.93 -22.38
CA LEU A 21 -9.69 -11.89 -23.84
C LEU A 21 -10.92 -12.67 -24.34
N GLY A 22 -11.84 -11.98 -25.03
CA GLY A 22 -13.07 -12.58 -25.57
C GLY A 22 -14.38 -11.86 -25.20
N ILE A 23 -14.31 -10.76 -24.43
CA ILE A 23 -15.48 -9.91 -24.19
C ILE A 23 -15.75 -9.08 -25.45
N THR A 24 -16.86 -9.38 -26.12
CA THR A 24 -17.29 -8.68 -27.35
C THR A 24 -18.27 -7.55 -27.07
N ASP A 25 -18.95 -7.58 -25.91
CA ASP A 25 -19.82 -6.49 -25.49
C ASP A 25 -18.99 -5.29 -24.96
N PRO A 26 -19.13 -4.09 -25.53
CA PRO A 26 -18.36 -2.93 -25.12
C PRO A 26 -18.59 -2.54 -23.65
N VAL A 27 -19.81 -2.72 -23.13
CA VAL A 27 -20.14 -2.34 -21.74
C VAL A 27 -19.50 -3.31 -20.75
N GLU A 28 -19.61 -4.61 -21.01
CA GLU A 28 -18.97 -5.65 -20.20
C GLU A 28 -17.44 -5.51 -20.21
N LYS A 29 -16.85 -5.13 -21.35
CA LYS A 29 -15.40 -4.90 -21.48
C LYS A 29 -14.95 -3.70 -20.64
N ALA A 30 -15.66 -2.58 -20.70
CA ALA A 30 -15.36 -1.39 -19.89
C ALA A 30 -15.46 -1.67 -18.38
N ARG A 31 -16.43 -2.48 -17.96
CA ARG A 31 -16.56 -2.92 -16.56
C ARG A 31 -15.38 -3.80 -16.13
N ALA A 32 -14.94 -4.71 -17.00
CA ALA A 32 -13.80 -5.58 -16.73
C ALA A 32 -12.49 -4.78 -16.65
N GLU A 33 -12.28 -3.80 -17.52
CA GLU A 33 -11.15 -2.87 -17.49
C GLU A 33 -11.11 -2.04 -16.21
N LEU A 34 -12.24 -1.47 -15.78
CA LEU A 34 -12.31 -0.69 -14.54
C LEU A 34 -11.99 -1.54 -13.30
N LYS A 35 -12.55 -2.77 -13.23
CA LYS A 35 -12.29 -3.70 -12.14
C LYS A 35 -10.82 -4.14 -12.11
N ALA A 36 -10.24 -4.41 -13.28
CA ALA A 36 -8.84 -4.76 -13.43
C ALA A 36 -7.91 -3.61 -13.02
N ALA A 37 -8.22 -2.38 -13.43
CA ALA A 37 -7.47 -1.19 -13.06
C ALA A 37 -7.54 -0.92 -11.55
N LEU A 38 -8.72 -1.08 -10.93
CA LEU A 38 -8.90 -0.90 -9.49
C LEU A 38 -8.17 -1.98 -8.69
N ALA A 39 -8.23 -3.24 -9.12
CA ALA A 39 -7.42 -4.31 -8.55
C ALA A 39 -5.92 -4.05 -8.73
N ALA A 40 -5.49 -3.46 -9.85
CA ALA A 40 -4.10 -3.08 -10.06
C ALA A 40 -3.69 -1.91 -9.14
N ILE A 41 -4.58 -0.96 -8.88
CA ILE A 41 -4.36 0.10 -7.88
C ILE A 41 -4.30 -0.51 -6.49
N GLU A 42 -5.14 -1.46 -6.12
CA GLU A 42 -5.09 -2.14 -4.82
C GLU A 42 -3.76 -2.91 -4.63
N VAL A 43 -3.28 -3.60 -5.66
CA VAL A 43 -1.99 -4.29 -5.66
C VAL A 43 -0.80 -3.31 -5.64
N LYS A 44 -0.89 -2.18 -6.34
CA LYS A 44 0.18 -1.17 -6.40
C LYS A 44 0.20 -0.26 -5.17
N ALA A 45 -0.97 0.02 -4.62
CA ALA A 45 -1.18 0.61 -3.31
C ALA A 45 -0.99 -0.43 -2.20
N ASN A 46 -0.24 -1.51 -2.40
CA ASN A 46 0.27 -2.37 -1.33
C ASN A 46 1.40 -1.67 -0.51
N VAL A 47 1.64 -0.38 -0.75
CA VAL A 47 2.54 0.46 0.07
C VAL A 47 2.13 0.46 1.55
N PRO A 48 0.85 0.62 1.96
CA PRO A 48 0.44 0.56 3.35
C PRO A 48 0.76 -0.78 4.01
N ARG A 49 0.67 -1.91 3.29
CA ARG A 49 1.03 -3.22 3.85
C ARG A 49 2.56 -3.38 4.02
N ARG A 50 3.34 -2.80 3.11
CA ARG A 50 4.80 -2.75 3.24
C ARG A 50 5.22 -1.83 4.38
N VAL A 51 4.57 -0.68 4.49
CA VAL A 51 4.79 0.28 5.58
C VAL A 51 4.36 -0.32 6.90
N SER A 52 3.22 -1.01 6.98
CA SER A 52 2.76 -1.65 8.22
C SER A 52 3.75 -2.71 8.68
N HIS A 53 4.24 -3.55 7.78
CA HIS A 53 5.25 -4.56 8.13
C HIS A 53 6.53 -3.93 8.68
N VAL A 54 7.05 -2.89 8.01
CA VAL A 54 8.23 -2.17 8.48
C VAL A 54 7.96 -1.48 9.82
N VAL A 55 6.77 -0.91 10.01
CA VAL A 55 6.37 -0.29 11.28
C VAL A 55 6.31 -1.34 12.39
N ASP A 56 5.68 -2.48 12.15
CA ASP A 56 5.56 -3.56 13.13
C ASP A 56 6.94 -4.07 13.57
N GLU A 57 7.85 -4.29 12.62
CA GLU A 57 9.24 -4.65 12.91
C GLU A 57 9.95 -3.57 13.74
N LYS A 58 9.78 -2.30 13.39
CA LYS A 58 10.41 -1.18 14.11
C LYS A 58 9.83 -1.01 15.51
N VAL A 59 8.52 -1.23 15.69
CA VAL A 59 7.87 -1.20 17.01
C VAL A 59 8.39 -2.34 17.88
N ALA A 60 8.52 -3.55 17.32
CA ALA A 60 9.10 -4.68 18.04
C ALA A 60 10.55 -4.38 18.47
N GLN A 61 11.37 -3.83 17.56
CA GLN A 61 12.75 -3.42 17.85
C GLN A 61 12.84 -2.33 18.92
N ALA A 62 12.00 -1.29 18.83
CA ALA A 62 11.96 -0.21 19.82
C ALA A 62 11.51 -0.70 21.20
N ARG A 63 10.57 -1.66 21.24
CA ARG A 63 10.10 -2.27 22.49
C ARG A 63 11.20 -3.07 23.17
N GLU A 64 11.99 -3.80 22.40
CA GLU A 64 13.15 -4.54 22.91
C GLU A 64 14.25 -3.58 23.39
N PHE A 65 14.57 -2.55 22.62
CA PHE A 65 15.54 -1.52 23.00
C PHE A 65 15.16 -0.84 24.33
N ARG A 66 13.90 -0.44 24.48
CA ARG A 66 13.38 0.14 25.74
C ARG A 66 13.49 -0.81 26.92
N ARG A 67 13.34 -2.13 26.72
CA ARG A 67 13.48 -3.12 27.80
C ARG A 67 14.93 -3.27 28.25
N ARG A 68 15.89 -3.18 27.32
CA ARG A 68 17.32 -3.32 27.60
C ARG A 68 17.90 -2.05 28.23
N GLU A 69 17.55 -0.89 27.68
CA GLU A 69 18.17 0.39 28.02
C GLU A 69 17.09 1.49 28.18
N PRO A 70 16.33 1.48 29.29
CA PRO A 70 15.19 2.39 29.46
C PRO A 70 15.60 3.87 29.49
N GLY A 71 16.78 4.19 30.03
CA GLY A 71 17.30 5.56 30.08
C GLY A 71 17.61 6.14 28.70
N LEU A 72 18.28 5.37 27.83
CA LEU A 72 18.59 5.80 26.47
C LEU A 72 17.34 5.88 25.59
N ALA A 73 16.38 4.97 25.79
CA ALA A 73 15.08 5.06 25.12
C ALA A 73 14.32 6.34 25.50
N ALA A 74 14.31 6.72 26.78
CA ALA A 74 13.70 7.97 27.22
C ALA A 74 14.41 9.20 26.63
N ALA A 75 15.74 9.21 26.65
CA ALA A 75 16.53 10.29 26.06
C ALA A 75 16.27 10.44 24.56
N ALA A 76 16.16 9.33 23.82
CA ALA A 76 15.85 9.34 22.40
C ALA A 76 14.45 9.95 22.11
N VAL A 77 13.44 9.59 22.90
CA VAL A 77 12.08 10.15 22.76
C VAL A 77 12.07 11.64 23.04
N VAL A 78 12.69 12.07 24.14
CA VAL A 78 12.77 13.50 24.52
C VAL A 78 13.53 14.29 23.45
N GLY A 79 14.66 13.76 22.97
CA GLY A 79 15.44 14.38 21.90
C GLY A 79 14.63 14.55 20.61
N ALA A 80 13.92 13.51 20.17
CA ALA A 80 13.06 13.58 18.98
C ALA A 80 11.93 14.60 19.15
N ALA A 81 11.27 14.62 20.32
CA ALA A 81 10.22 15.59 20.61
C ALA A 81 10.75 17.03 20.59
N ALA A 82 11.93 17.27 21.19
CA ALA A 82 12.56 18.58 21.18
C ALA A 82 12.93 19.03 19.76
N LEU A 83 13.47 18.14 18.93
CA LEU A 83 13.80 18.44 17.53
C LEU A 83 12.55 18.82 16.72
N ILE A 84 11.46 18.06 16.86
CA ILE A 84 10.22 18.35 16.14
C ILE A 84 9.61 19.67 16.64
N GLY A 85 9.53 19.86 17.96
CA GLY A 85 8.97 21.06 18.56
C GLY A 85 9.74 22.32 18.16
N THR A 86 11.08 22.26 18.19
CA THR A 86 11.93 23.38 17.75
C THR A 86 11.82 23.66 16.26
N ALA A 87 11.74 22.62 15.41
CA ALA A 87 11.52 22.79 13.98
C ALA A 87 10.18 23.49 13.69
N VAL A 88 9.09 23.03 14.30
CA VAL A 88 7.76 23.64 14.13
C VAL A 88 7.75 25.07 14.66
N TRP A 89 8.31 25.30 15.86
CA TRP A 89 8.42 26.63 16.43
C TRP A 89 9.19 27.59 15.52
N ALA A 90 10.33 27.17 14.97
CA ALA A 90 11.15 27.98 14.08
C ALA A 90 10.41 28.35 12.80
N LEU A 91 9.67 27.41 12.20
CA LEU A 91 8.83 27.66 11.01
C LEU A 91 7.75 28.70 11.31
N VAL A 92 6.98 28.51 12.39
CA VAL A 92 5.93 29.45 12.80
C VAL A 92 6.52 30.82 13.10
N ARG A 93 7.63 30.86 13.83
CA ARG A 93 8.31 32.10 14.20
C ARG A 93 8.86 32.84 12.98
N GLY A 94 9.33 32.13 11.97
CA GLY A 94 9.82 32.68 10.71
C GLY A 94 8.70 33.23 9.84
N TYR A 95 7.49 32.65 9.89
CA TYR A 95 6.32 33.17 9.17
C TYR A 95 5.66 34.36 9.87
N ALA A 96 5.63 34.35 11.20
CA ALA A 96 5.01 35.40 12.01
C ALA A 96 5.91 36.64 12.19
N ARG A 97 6.92 36.85 11.33
CA ARG A 97 7.87 37.95 11.37
C ARG A 97 8.06 38.53 9.99
#